data_AF-A0A965H3B3-F1
#
_entry.id   AF-A0A965H3B3-F1
#
_cell.length_a   1.000
_cell.length_b   1.000
_cell.length_c   1.000
_cell.angle_alpha   90.00
_cell.angle_beta   90.00
_cell.angle_gamma   90.00
#
_symmetry.space_group_name_H-M   'P 1'
#
loop_
_entity.id
_entity.type
_entity.pdbx_description
1 polymer ?
#
loop_
_entity_poly.entity_id
_entity_poly.type
_entity_poly.pdbx_seq_one_letter_code
_entity_poly.pdbx_strand_id
1 'polypeptide(L)'
;MRSILKIFLLASALLSGGLVHAQYPTRPVKIVVPSTAGDGSDLLARTLAKSMSESMGQPFVIENRPGAGGSIGAAVVAKSVSDGYTLFL
;
A
#
# COMPACT_ATOMS: atom_id res chain seq x y z
N MET A 1 -31.40 -32.54 25.09
CA MET A 1 -30.71 -31.31 25.56
C MET A 1 -29.25 -31.21 25.11
N ARG A 2 -28.40 -32.24 25.32
CA ARG A 2 -26.98 -32.21 24.90
C ARG A 2 -26.74 -31.99 23.39
N SER A 3 -27.64 -32.48 22.52
CA SER A 3 -27.51 -32.30 21.06
C SER A 3 -27.78 -30.86 20.61
N ILE A 4 -28.75 -30.18 21.24
CA ILE A 4 -29.10 -28.78 20.95
C ILE A 4 -27.94 -27.85 21.34
N LEU A 5 -27.27 -28.12 22.46
CA LEU A 5 -26.11 -27.35 22.89
C LEU A 5 -24.93 -27.46 21.92
N LYS A 6 -24.71 -28.64 21.32
CA LYS A 6 -23.67 -28.86 20.31
C LYS A 6 -23.97 -28.12 19.00
N ILE A 7 -25.23 -28.11 18.57
CA ILE A 7 -25.67 -27.36 17.38
C ILE A 7 -25.48 -25.85 17.59
N PHE A 8 -25.80 -25.36 18.78
CA PHE A 8 -25.63 -23.95 19.13
C PHE A 8 -24.15 -23.52 19.16
N LEU A 9 -23.28 -24.37 19.72
CA LEU A 9 -21.83 -24.15 19.72
C LEU A 9 -21.23 -24.15 18.31
N LEU A 10 -21.69 -25.04 17.43
CA LEU A 10 -21.21 -25.12 16.06
C LEU A 10 -21.69 -23.90 15.23
N ALA A 11 -22.92 -23.44 15.45
CA ALA A 11 -23.45 -22.24 14.82
C ALA A 11 -22.70 -20.98 15.26
N SER A 12 -22.36 -20.86 16.55
CA SER A 12 -21.55 -19.76 17.09
C SER A 12 -20.16 -19.68 16.45
N ALA A 13 -19.54 -20.81 16.10
CA ALA A 13 -18.21 -20.83 15.48
C ALA A 13 -18.23 -20.35 14.02
N LEU A 14 -19.35 -20.57 13.31
CA LEU A 14 -19.54 -20.14 11.92
C LEU A 14 -19.80 -18.63 11.79
N LEU A 15 -20.36 -17.98 12.82
CA LEU A 15 -20.56 -16.52 12.84
C LEU A 15 -19.30 -15.74 13.24
N SER A 16 -18.25 -16.40 13.71
CA SER A 16 -16.97 -15.79 14.09
C SER A 16 -15.98 -15.62 12.93
N GLY A 17 -16.45 -15.74 11.68
CA GLY A 17 -15.64 -15.42 10.50
C GLY A 17 -15.20 -13.95 10.56
N GLY A 18 -13.98 -13.72 11.03
CA GLY A 18 -13.44 -12.37 11.24
C GLY A 18 -13.46 -11.55 9.96
N LEU A 19 -13.65 -10.24 10.11
CA LEU A 19 -13.45 -9.27 9.05
C LEU A 19 -11.99 -9.40 8.56
N VAL A 20 -11.79 -10.05 7.42
CA VAL A 20 -10.49 -10.05 6.73
C VAL A 20 -10.27 -8.63 6.23
N HIS A 21 -9.57 -7.82 7.02
CA HIS A 21 -8.98 -6.60 6.50
C HIS A 21 -8.01 -7.00 5.39
N ALA A 22 -8.17 -6.40 4.21
CA ALA A 22 -7.19 -6.55 3.16
C ALA A 22 -5.83 -6.10 3.71
N GLN A 23 -4.88 -7.04 3.78
CA GLN A 23 -3.54 -6.77 4.29
C GLN A 23 -2.82 -5.90 3.25
N TYR A 24 -2.79 -4.59 3.47
CA TYR A 24 -2.03 -3.69 2.62
C TYR A 24 -0.66 -3.41 3.24
N PRO A 25 0.41 -3.37 2.44
CA PRO A 25 0.54 -3.83 1.04
C PRO A 25 0.76 -5.36 0.93
N THR A 26 0.27 -5.97 -0.16
CA THR A 26 0.54 -7.39 -0.52
C THR A 26 1.60 -7.54 -1.61
N ARG A 27 2.01 -6.43 -2.24
CA ARG A 27 2.95 -6.37 -3.36
C ARG A 27 3.74 -5.06 -3.29
N PRO A 28 4.82 -4.90 -4.08
CA PRO A 28 5.57 -3.65 -4.08
C PRO A 28 4.72 -2.42 -4.41
N VAL A 29 4.97 -1.33 -3.68
CA VAL A 29 4.33 -0.03 -3.87
C VAL A 29 5.28 0.89 -4.64
N LYS A 30 4.76 1.60 -5.64
CA LYS A 30 5.51 2.58 -6.40
C LYS A 30 5.35 3.97 -5.79
N ILE A 31 6.44 4.72 -5.66
CA ILE A 31 6.44 6.14 -5.31
C ILE A 31 6.97 6.90 -6.51
N VAL A 32 6.10 7.67 -7.16
CA VAL A 32 6.47 8.56 -8.27
C VAL A 32 6.96 9.87 -7.69
N VAL A 33 8.20 10.23 -8.01
CA VAL A 33 8.83 11.48 -7.58
C VAL A 33 9.03 12.38 -8.81
N PRO A 34 8.43 13.59 -8.86
CA PRO A 34 8.47 14.50 -10.00
C PRO A 34 9.79 15.29 -10.10
N SER A 35 10.89 14.70 -9.63
CA SER A 35 12.18 15.35 -9.47
C SER A 35 13.30 14.52 -10.09
N THR A 36 14.50 15.08 -10.18
CA THR A 36 15.68 14.39 -10.71
C THR A 36 16.26 13.45 -9.66
N ALA A 37 16.75 12.27 -10.08
CA ALA A 37 17.40 11.35 -9.15
C ALA A 37 18.60 12.02 -8.46
N GLY A 38 18.72 11.86 -7.14
CA GLY A 38 19.77 12.44 -6.32
C GLY A 38 19.51 13.85 -5.79
N ASP A 39 18.40 14.50 -6.14
CA ASP A 39 18.02 15.77 -5.51
C ASP A 39 17.42 15.59 -4.10
N GLY A 40 17.13 16.71 -3.42
CA GLY A 40 16.60 16.68 -2.06
C GLY A 40 15.27 15.94 -1.93
N SER A 41 14.39 16.04 -2.94
CA SER A 41 13.11 15.34 -2.96
C SER A 41 13.31 13.83 -3.14
N ASP A 42 14.19 13.41 -4.05
CA ASP A 42 14.53 12.00 -4.25
C ASP A 42 15.18 11.38 -3.01
N LEU A 43 16.06 12.11 -2.32
CA LEU A 43 16.70 11.64 -1.08
C LEU A 43 15.68 11.45 0.05
N LEU A 44 14.74 12.38 0.20
CA LEU A 44 13.63 12.25 1.14
C LEU A 44 12.74 11.06 0.79
N ALA A 45 12.43 10.87 -0.50
CA ALA A 45 11.66 9.73 -0.99
C ALA A 45 12.31 8.40 -0.64
N ARG A 46 13.62 8.26 -0.86
CA ARG A 46 14.37 7.04 -0.55
C ARG A 46 14.41 6.74 0.94
N THR A 47 14.52 7.79 1.76
CA THR A 47 14.50 7.66 3.22
C THR A 47 13.14 7.16 3.70
N LEU A 48 12.05 7.73 3.18
CA LEU A 48 10.69 7.29 3.46
C LEU A 48 10.45 5.86 2.97
N ALA A 49 10.82 5.56 1.73
CA ALA A 49 10.65 4.24 1.11
C ALA A 49 11.33 3.14 1.92
N LYS A 50 12.54 3.40 2.45
CA LYS A 50 13.26 2.48 3.32
C LYS A 50 12.46 2.19 4.60
N SER A 51 12.03 3.23 5.32
CA SER A 51 11.28 3.09 6.57
C SER A 51 9.91 2.39 6.37
N MET A 52 9.21 2.73 5.28
CA MET A 52 7.96 2.06 4.92
C MET A 52 8.18 0.58 4.55
N SER A 53 9.26 0.28 3.84
CA SER A 53 9.59 -1.11 3.51
C SER A 53 9.89 -1.95 4.76
N GLU A 54 10.63 -1.39 5.71
CA GLU A 54 10.95 -2.02 6.99
C GLU A 54 9.71 -2.25 7.86
N SER A 55 8.80 -1.27 7.93
CA SER A 55 7.59 -1.35 8.78
C SER A 55 6.47 -2.18 8.18
N MET A 56 6.33 -2.19 6.85
CA MET A 56 5.20 -2.81 6.16
C MET A 56 5.54 -4.14 5.50
N GLY A 57 6.82 -4.51 5.41
CA GLY A 57 7.26 -5.82 4.90
C GLY A 57 7.11 -5.99 3.38
N GLN A 58 6.86 -4.91 2.64
CA GLN A 58 6.86 -4.90 1.18
C GLN A 58 7.77 -3.81 0.63
N PRO A 59 8.39 -3.99 -0.54
CA PRO A 59 9.23 -2.96 -1.15
C PRO A 59 8.44 -1.70 -1.52
N PHE A 60 8.99 -0.52 -1.21
CA PHE A 60 8.58 0.76 -1.76
C PHE A 60 9.61 1.23 -2.78
N VAL A 61 9.22 1.30 -4.05
CA VAL A 61 10.13 1.52 -5.19
C VAL A 61 9.96 2.93 -5.73
N ILE A 62 11.07 3.67 -5.81
CA ILE A 62 11.10 5.03 -6.36
C ILE A 62 11.12 5.00 -7.89
N GLU A 63 10.26 5.79 -8.52
CA GLU A 63 10.25 6.07 -9.96
C GLU A 63 10.36 7.57 -10.20
N ASN A 64 11.53 8.05 -10.62
CA ASN A 64 11.74 9.46 -10.91
C ASN A 64 11.12 9.83 -12.27
N ARG A 65 10.21 10.82 -12.28
CA ARG A 65 9.49 11.33 -13.45
C ARG A 65 9.55 12.87 -13.51
N PRO A 66 10.73 13.46 -13.76
CA PRO A 66 10.88 14.91 -13.82
C PRO A 66 10.18 15.52 -15.05
N GLY A 67 9.91 16.83 -14.96
CA GLY A 67 9.49 17.66 -16.09
C GLY A 67 8.14 18.36 -15.90
N ALA A 68 7.91 19.42 -16.69
CA ALA A 68 6.72 20.28 -16.66
C ALA A 68 6.31 20.74 -15.24
N GLY A 69 7.28 21.12 -14.40
CA GLY A 69 7.03 21.53 -13.02
C GLY A 69 6.42 20.42 -12.14
N GLY A 70 6.55 19.17 -12.53
CA GLY A 70 6.00 17.99 -11.86
C GLY A 70 4.66 17.49 -12.39
N SER A 71 4.08 18.20 -13.36
CA SER A 71 2.80 17.80 -13.98
C SER A 71 2.89 16.44 -14.69
N ILE A 72 4.07 16.04 -15.18
CA ILE A 72 4.26 14.73 -15.82
C ILE A 72 4.10 13.60 -14.80
N GLY A 73 4.81 13.68 -13.67
CA GLY A 73 4.69 12.69 -12.58
C GLY A 73 3.28 12.67 -12.00
N ALA A 74 2.68 13.84 -11.76
CA ALA A 74 1.31 13.94 -11.27
C ALA A 74 0.30 13.28 -12.22
N ALA A 75 0.45 13.47 -13.54
CA ALA A 75 -0.44 12.85 -14.54
C ALA A 75 -0.30 11.33 -14.58
N VAL A 76 0.89 10.77 -14.30
CA VAL A 76 1.09 9.31 -14.20
C VAL A 76 0.31 8.75 -13.01
N VAL A 77 0.42 9.38 -11.83
CA VAL A 77 -0.28 8.92 -10.63
C VAL A 77 -1.79 9.13 -10.76
N ALA A 78 -2.23 10.26 -11.31
CA ALA A 78 -3.65 10.55 -11.52
C ALA A 78 -4.36 9.55 -12.46
N LYS A 79 -3.61 8.89 -13.36
CA LYS A 79 -4.13 7.85 -14.27
C LYS A 79 -3.94 6.43 -13.74
N SER A 80 -3.29 6.26 -12.60
CA SER A 80 -3.06 4.94 -12.01
C SER A 80 -4.34 4.37 -11.40
N VAL A 81 -4.33 3.05 -11.13
CA VAL A 81 -5.42 2.42 -10.39
C VAL A 81 -5.45 3.01 -8.98
N SER A 82 -6.64 3.40 -8.51
CA SER A 82 -6.85 3.97 -7.17
C SER A 82 -6.84 2.88 -6.08
N ASP A 83 -5.79 2.06 -6.04
CA ASP A 83 -5.62 0.92 -5.13
C ASP A 83 -4.51 1.11 -4.08
N GLY A 84 -3.88 2.29 -4.06
CA GLY A 84 -2.82 2.66 -3.13
C GLY A 84 -1.41 2.21 -3.55
N TYR A 85 -1.24 1.46 -4.64
CA TYR A 85 0.08 0.95 -5.05
C TYR A 85 0.88 1.92 -5.91
N THR A 86 0.33 3.09 -6.22
CA THR A 86 1.04 4.19 -6.88
C THR A 86 0.83 5.46 -6.08
N LEU A 87 1.89 5.91 -5.42
CA LEU A 87 1.92 7.10 -4.57
C LEU A 87 2.65 8.24 -5.29
N PHE A 88 2.36 9.47 -4.88
CA PHE A 88 3.03 10.67 -5.36
C PHE A 88 3.73 11.35 -4.18
N LEU A 89 4.96 11.81 -4.39
CA LEU A 89 5.74 12.56 -3.42
C LEU A 89 6.41 13.75 -4.09
#